data_AF-A0A1H8AJT4-F1
#
_entry.id   AF-A0A1H8AJT4-F1
#
_cell.length_a   1.000
_cell.length_b   1.000
_cell.length_c   1.000
_cell.angle_alpha   90.00
_cell.angle_beta   90.00
_cell.angle_gamma   90.00
#
_symmetry.space_group_name_H-M   'P 1'
#
loop_
_entity.id
_entity.type
_entity.pdbx_description
1 polymer ?
#
loop_
_entity_poly.entity_id
_entity_poly.type
_entity_poly.pdbx_seq_one_letter_code
_entity_poly.pdbx_strand_id
1 'polypeptide(L)'
;MLALAVSASAEAQEPDTLPWPVQALFLQDVAQVQEAGAVQAQAAFQARDTPGGTYLEVPFEAEFGLGHHLQLTSALHWEREPTEEALQRGISSVAVGATYGLIDSAARGLALSSGLEASFSRAAFSDNQWTLAARFLAFQQVGWLGLSADLEPGVAHARHQPLKPRAELGLGVVLGSGWICPVGEVHAELEAERTLELSGGVKVKPGPAVELGAGALIGKHGTENILGALASIVISYPP
;
A
#
# COMPACT_ATOMS: atom_id res chain seq x y z
N MET A 1 42.65 -32.81 -27.44
CA MET A 1 42.69 -31.35 -27.73
C MET A 1 41.37 -30.79 -27.22
N LEU A 2 41.31 -30.17 -26.03
CA LEU A 2 41.33 -28.70 -25.80
C LEU A 2 40.32 -27.97 -26.72
N ALA A 3 39.32 -27.20 -26.25
CA ALA A 3 39.20 -26.29 -25.08
C ALA A 3 37.75 -26.35 -24.51
N LEU A 4 37.40 -26.18 -23.22
CA LEU A 4 37.70 -25.21 -22.15
C LEU A 4 37.23 -23.75 -22.39
N ALA A 5 36.30 -23.32 -21.51
CA ALA A 5 35.82 -21.97 -21.19
C ALA A 5 34.99 -21.26 -22.28
N VAL A 6 33.82 -20.68 -22.00
CA VAL A 6 33.55 -19.68 -20.96
C VAL A 6 32.20 -19.93 -20.29
N SER A 7 32.20 -20.48 -19.08
CA SER A 7 31.13 -20.23 -18.12
C SER A 7 31.39 -18.86 -17.51
N ALA A 8 30.82 -17.83 -18.12
CA ALA A 8 30.63 -16.56 -17.44
C ALA A 8 29.55 -16.81 -16.38
N SER A 9 29.98 -17.20 -15.18
CA SER A 9 29.18 -16.93 -14.00
C SER A 9 29.04 -15.41 -13.96
N ALA A 10 27.92 -14.89 -14.45
CA ALA A 10 27.46 -13.61 -13.97
C ALA A 10 27.27 -13.81 -12.47
N GLU A 11 28.24 -13.33 -11.68
CA GLU A 11 27.99 -13.05 -10.28
C GLU A 11 26.72 -12.21 -10.30
N ALA A 12 25.61 -12.80 -9.83
CA ALA A 12 24.40 -12.08 -9.56
C ALA A 12 24.80 -11.08 -8.47
N GLN A 13 25.17 -9.89 -8.92
CA GLN A 13 25.47 -8.77 -8.06
C GLN A 13 24.25 -8.62 -7.16
N GLU A 14 24.44 -8.82 -5.85
CA GLU A 14 23.36 -8.69 -4.89
C GLU A 14 22.69 -7.33 -5.15
N PRO A 15 21.36 -7.29 -5.32
CA PRO A 15 20.69 -6.03 -5.57
C PRO A 15 21.00 -5.09 -4.39
N ASP A 16 21.65 -3.96 -4.68
CA ASP A 16 21.80 -2.87 -3.72
C ASP A 16 20.39 -2.36 -3.42
N THR A 17 19.84 -2.73 -2.26
CA THR A 17 18.53 -2.27 -1.82
C THR A 17 18.57 -0.76 -1.62
N LEU A 18 17.54 -0.08 -2.13
CA LEU A 18 17.45 1.37 -1.98
C LEU A 18 17.33 1.73 -0.50
N PRO A 19 18.24 2.57 0.06
CA PRO A 19 18.16 2.99 1.46
C PRO A 19 17.02 4.00 1.63
N TRP A 20 15.80 3.48 1.75
CA TRP A 20 14.57 4.27 1.79
C TRP A 20 13.99 4.35 3.22
N PRO A 21 13.65 5.56 3.71
CA PRO A 21 13.35 5.79 5.11
C PRO A 21 11.87 5.54 5.44
N VAL A 22 11.01 5.12 4.51
CA VAL A 22 9.59 4.85 4.79
C VAL A 22 9.17 3.53 4.14
N GLN A 23 8.65 2.59 4.94
CA GLN A 23 8.26 1.26 4.46
C GLN A 23 6.84 1.20 3.89
N ALA A 24 5.99 2.13 4.31
CA ALA A 24 4.63 2.27 3.80
C ALA A 24 4.15 3.69 4.05
N LEU A 25 3.28 4.20 3.21
CA LEU A 25 2.65 5.50 3.46
C LEU A 25 1.38 5.29 4.31
N PHE A 26 0.48 6.26 4.40
CA PHE A 26 -0.78 6.11 5.12
C PHE A 26 -1.91 5.56 4.26
N LEU A 27 -1.91 5.89 2.96
CA LEU A 27 -2.99 5.53 2.04
C LEU A 27 -2.55 4.59 0.91
N GLN A 28 -1.25 4.38 0.73
CA GLN A 28 -0.69 3.57 -0.36
C GLN A 28 0.58 2.85 0.10
N ASP A 29 0.96 1.79 -0.63
CA ASP A 29 2.24 1.12 -0.41
C ASP A 29 3.36 1.76 -1.24
N VAL A 30 4.58 1.24 -1.06
CA VAL A 30 5.77 1.66 -1.78
C VAL A 30 6.24 0.57 -2.72
N ALA A 31 6.93 0.94 -3.80
CA ALA A 31 7.33 0.01 -4.85
C ALA A 31 8.40 -1.03 -4.45
N GLN A 32 8.93 -0.97 -3.23
CA GLN A 32 10.01 -1.85 -2.80
C GLN A 32 9.48 -3.22 -2.42
N VAL A 33 10.06 -4.26 -3.02
CA VAL A 33 9.79 -5.66 -2.65
C VAL A 33 10.64 -6.03 -1.45
N GLN A 34 10.02 -6.73 -0.49
CA GLN A 34 10.72 -7.26 0.69
C GLN A 34 11.86 -8.22 0.29
N GLU A 35 12.96 -8.17 1.06
CA GLU A 35 14.09 -9.09 0.89
C GLU A 35 13.68 -10.55 1.12
N ALA A 36 14.49 -11.48 0.59
CA ALA A 36 14.24 -12.91 0.72
C ALA A 36 14.12 -13.33 2.20
N GLY A 37 12.94 -13.82 2.59
CA GLY A 37 12.66 -14.25 3.97
C GLY A 37 12.29 -13.11 4.93
N ALA A 38 12.36 -11.85 4.50
CA ALA A 38 11.89 -10.72 5.29
C ALA A 38 10.35 -10.74 5.39
N VAL A 39 9.86 -10.35 6.57
CA VAL A 39 8.42 -10.21 6.86
C VAL A 39 8.17 -8.78 7.30
N GLN A 40 7.18 -8.14 6.69
CA GLN A 40 6.66 -6.86 7.15
C GLN A 40 5.20 -7.03 7.58
N ALA A 41 4.84 -6.45 8.71
CA ALA A 41 3.46 -6.37 9.16
C ALA A 41 3.11 -4.91 9.42
N GLN A 42 1.96 -4.47 8.91
CA GLN A 42 1.46 -3.12 9.09
C GLN A 42 0.03 -3.08 9.60
N ALA A 43 -0.27 -2.04 10.38
CA ALA A 43 -1.63 -1.68 10.72
C ALA A 43 -1.79 -0.16 10.60
N ALA A 44 -2.82 0.27 9.88
CA ALA A 44 -3.13 1.68 9.68
C ALA A 44 -4.49 2.02 10.31
N PHE A 45 -4.55 2.87 11.32
CA PHE A 45 -5.81 3.36 11.84
C PHE A 45 -6.25 4.60 11.08
N GLN A 46 -7.45 4.56 10.53
CA GLN A 46 -8.09 5.69 9.88
C GLN A 46 -9.42 6.00 10.56
N ALA A 47 -9.59 7.23 11.02
CA ALA A 47 -10.88 7.74 11.49
C ALA A 47 -11.33 8.84 10.53
N ARG A 48 -12.48 8.65 9.89
CA ARG A 48 -13.10 9.61 8.96
C ARG A 48 -14.38 10.14 9.59
N ASP A 49 -14.47 11.45 9.73
CA ASP A 49 -15.69 12.13 10.13
C ASP A 49 -16.54 12.41 8.90
N THR A 50 -17.77 11.89 8.92
CA THR A 50 -18.76 12.01 7.83
C THR A 50 -20.07 12.59 8.39
N PRO A 51 -20.98 13.09 7.55
CA PRO A 51 -22.31 13.50 8.00
C PRO A 51 -23.09 12.41 8.75
N GLY A 52 -22.88 11.13 8.42
CA GLY A 52 -23.49 9.96 9.09
C GLY A 52 -22.82 9.55 10.40
N GLY A 53 -21.70 10.19 10.76
CA GLY A 53 -20.91 9.92 11.95
C GLY A 53 -19.46 9.53 11.64
N THR A 54 -18.75 9.07 12.67
CA THR A 54 -17.35 8.68 12.52
C THR A 54 -17.22 7.24 12.02
N TYR A 55 -16.73 7.10 10.78
CA TYR A 55 -16.29 5.84 10.19
C TYR A 55 -14.87 5.51 10.67
N LEU A 56 -14.65 4.27 11.09
CA LEU A 56 -13.32 3.79 11.48
C LEU A 56 -12.91 2.63 10.58
N GLU A 57 -11.68 2.68 10.09
CA GLU A 57 -11.06 1.63 9.29
C GLU A 57 -9.68 1.29 9.84
N VAL A 58 -9.39 -0.01 9.88
CA VAL A 58 -8.09 -0.54 10.26
C VAL A 58 -7.70 -1.65 9.29
N PRO A 59 -6.95 -1.35 8.21
CA PRO A 59 -6.29 -2.37 7.42
C PRO A 59 -5.14 -2.96 8.24
N PHE A 60 -5.08 -4.28 8.28
CA PHE A 60 -3.95 -5.05 8.76
C PHE A 60 -3.35 -5.76 7.55
N GLU A 61 -2.08 -5.55 7.29
CA GLU A 61 -1.41 -6.17 6.16
C GLU A 61 -0.11 -6.86 6.60
N ALA A 62 0.20 -7.95 5.91
CA ALA A 62 1.44 -8.66 6.04
C ALA A 62 2.03 -8.91 4.64
N GLU A 63 3.31 -8.62 4.51
CA GLU A 63 4.10 -8.84 3.31
C GLU A 63 5.23 -9.84 3.61
N PHE A 64 5.51 -10.71 2.64
CA PHE A 64 6.57 -11.70 2.75
C PHE A 64 7.40 -11.77 1.47
N GLY A 65 8.71 -11.57 1.59
CA GLY A 65 9.64 -11.63 0.48
C GLY A 65 10.02 -13.06 0.08
N LEU A 66 9.76 -13.41 -1.17
CA LEU A 66 10.14 -14.66 -1.83
C LEU A 66 11.29 -14.42 -2.81
N GLY A 67 12.52 -14.49 -2.30
CA GLY A 67 13.70 -14.16 -3.10
C GLY A 67 13.89 -12.64 -3.23
N HIS A 68 14.49 -12.20 -4.34
CA HIS A 68 14.84 -10.78 -4.54
C HIS A 68 13.81 -9.99 -5.35
N HIS A 69 12.81 -10.66 -5.92
CA HIS A 69 11.90 -10.04 -6.87
C HIS A 69 10.44 -10.33 -6.59
N LEU A 70 10.08 -11.35 -5.80
CA LEU A 70 8.69 -11.71 -5.58
C LEU A 70 8.32 -11.41 -4.13
N GLN A 71 7.14 -10.84 -3.94
CA GLN A 71 6.52 -10.61 -2.64
C GLN A 71 5.11 -11.18 -2.65
N LEU A 72 4.71 -11.80 -1.54
CA LEU A 72 3.31 -12.11 -1.28
C LEU A 72 2.75 -11.11 -0.28
N THR A 73 1.52 -10.66 -0.51
CA THR A 73 0.80 -9.77 0.39
C THR A 73 -0.50 -10.40 0.84
N SER A 74 -0.91 -10.10 2.06
CA SER A 74 -2.20 -10.46 2.60
C SER A 74 -2.72 -9.32 3.46
N ALA A 75 -3.97 -8.92 3.28
CA ALA A 75 -4.59 -7.86 4.06
C ALA A 75 -5.95 -8.28 4.63
N LEU A 76 -6.28 -7.73 5.79
CA LEU A 76 -7.57 -7.85 6.46
C LEU A 76 -8.05 -6.44 6.79
N HIS A 77 -9.22 -6.06 6.31
CA HIS A 77 -9.81 -4.77 6.62
C HIS A 77 -10.81 -4.96 7.75
N TRP A 78 -10.60 -4.27 8.86
CA TRP A 78 -11.60 -4.13 9.90
C TRP A 78 -12.24 -2.76 9.80
N GLU A 79 -13.57 -2.73 9.83
CA GLU A 79 -14.33 -1.51 9.70
C GLU A 79 -15.37 -1.38 10.80
N ARG A 80 -15.71 -0.13 11.10
CA ARG A 80 -16.87 0.25 11.89
C ARG A 80 -17.57 1.40 11.16
N GLU A 81 -18.73 1.09 10.62
CA GLU A 81 -19.59 2.03 9.93
C GLU A 81 -20.81 2.38 10.79
N PRO A 82 -21.01 3.66 11.13
CA PRO A 82 -22.28 4.12 11.68
C PRO A 82 -23.29 4.26 10.53
N THR A 83 -24.34 3.44 10.54
CA THR A 83 -25.52 3.68 9.69
C THR A 83 -26.67 4.21 10.55
N GLU A 84 -27.62 4.94 9.95
CA GLU A 84 -28.77 5.53 10.67
C GLU A 84 -29.60 4.49 11.45
N GLU A 85 -29.57 3.22 11.04
CA GLU A 85 -30.40 2.15 11.61
C GLU A 85 -29.63 1.12 12.46
N ALA A 86 -28.31 0.99 12.27
CA ALA A 86 -27.49 0.02 13.01
C ALA A 86 -25.99 0.37 13.02
N LEU A 87 -25.28 -0.11 14.04
CA LEU A 87 -23.82 -0.11 14.04
C LEU A 87 -23.32 -1.40 13.38
N GLN A 88 -22.68 -1.28 12.22
CA GLN A 88 -21.93 -2.37 11.62
C GLN A 88 -20.47 -2.32 12.09
N ARG A 89 -19.92 -3.48 12.50
CA ARG A 89 -18.50 -3.59 12.88
C ARG A 89 -17.97 -4.99 12.66
N GLY A 90 -16.71 -5.09 12.22
CA GLY A 90 -16.03 -6.37 12.05
C GLY A 90 -15.07 -6.36 10.87
N ILE A 91 -14.56 -7.54 10.54
CA ILE A 91 -13.78 -7.73 9.31
C ILE A 91 -14.74 -7.52 8.13
N SER A 92 -14.43 -6.55 7.27
CA SER A 92 -15.18 -6.18 6.07
C SER A 92 -14.70 -6.97 4.86
N SER A 93 -13.38 -7.08 4.68
CA SER A 93 -12.75 -7.75 3.54
C SER A 93 -11.44 -8.45 3.88
N VAL A 94 -11.03 -9.33 2.97
CA VAL A 94 -9.73 -10.00 2.96
C VAL A 94 -9.13 -9.86 1.57
N ALA A 95 -7.88 -9.43 1.49
CA ALA A 95 -7.14 -9.34 0.23
C ALA A 95 -5.90 -10.23 0.26
N VAL A 96 -5.52 -10.73 -0.93
CA VAL A 96 -4.28 -11.45 -1.17
C VAL A 96 -3.68 -10.96 -2.48
N GLY A 97 -2.36 -10.79 -2.50
CA GLY A 97 -1.67 -10.29 -3.66
C GLY A 97 -0.29 -10.91 -3.85
N ALA A 98 0.24 -10.69 -5.04
CA ALA A 98 1.62 -10.99 -5.37
C ALA A 98 2.21 -9.85 -6.19
N THR A 99 3.38 -9.39 -5.79
CA THR A 99 4.09 -8.27 -6.42
C THR A 99 5.45 -8.74 -6.91
N TYR A 100 5.81 -8.36 -8.13
CA TYR A 100 7.08 -8.65 -8.77
C TYR A 100 7.88 -7.36 -9.01
N GLY A 101 9.09 -7.28 -8.45
CA GLY A 101 10.06 -6.21 -8.63
C GLY A 101 10.69 -6.27 -10.02
N LEU A 102 10.42 -5.24 -10.82
CA LEU A 102 10.89 -5.12 -12.20
C LEU A 102 12.26 -4.43 -12.27
N ILE A 103 12.43 -3.38 -11.48
CA ILE A 103 13.66 -2.60 -11.37
C ILE A 103 13.85 -2.26 -9.89
N ASP A 104 15.03 -2.53 -9.36
CA ASP A 104 15.51 -1.92 -8.14
C ASP A 104 16.94 -1.43 -8.38
N SER A 105 17.18 -0.15 -8.14
CA SER A 105 18.46 0.49 -8.43
C SER A 105 18.77 1.59 -7.43
N ALA A 106 19.53 1.26 -6.38
CA ALA A 106 20.05 2.23 -5.44
C ALA A 106 20.83 3.36 -6.13
N ALA A 107 21.65 3.03 -7.13
CA ALA A 107 22.42 4.01 -7.89
C ALA A 107 21.57 5.07 -8.61
N ARG A 108 20.33 4.72 -8.99
CA ARG A 108 19.38 5.63 -9.64
C ARG A 108 18.31 6.16 -8.69
N GLY A 109 18.25 5.65 -7.47
CA GLY A 109 17.16 5.94 -6.55
C GLY A 109 15.79 5.48 -7.08
N LEU A 110 15.73 4.47 -7.95
CA LEU A 110 14.52 4.05 -8.67
C LEU A 110 14.12 2.63 -8.29
N ALA A 111 12.84 2.44 -7.95
CA ALA A 111 12.23 1.12 -7.87
C ALA A 111 10.92 1.07 -8.67
N LEU A 112 10.69 -0.01 -9.40
CA LEU A 112 9.46 -0.28 -10.15
C LEU A 112 9.01 -1.71 -9.90
N SER A 113 7.72 -1.88 -9.63
CA SER A 113 7.12 -3.18 -9.35
C SER A 113 5.75 -3.30 -10.01
N SER A 114 5.32 -4.53 -10.27
CA SER A 114 3.98 -4.81 -10.76
C SER A 114 3.42 -6.07 -10.12
N GLY A 115 2.12 -6.09 -9.85
CA GLY A 115 1.48 -7.18 -9.14
C GLY A 115 0.05 -7.43 -9.57
N LEU A 116 -0.56 -8.39 -8.89
CA LEU A 116 -1.97 -8.69 -8.95
C LEU A 116 -2.49 -8.82 -7.52
N GLU A 117 -3.67 -8.28 -7.28
CA GLU A 117 -4.37 -8.37 -6.00
C GLU A 117 -5.82 -8.84 -6.23
N ALA A 118 -6.29 -9.71 -5.34
CA ALA A 118 -7.68 -10.10 -5.25
C ALA A 118 -8.22 -9.82 -3.85
N SER A 119 -9.38 -9.17 -3.77
CA SER A 119 -10.06 -8.89 -2.50
C SER A 119 -11.45 -9.49 -2.48
N PHE A 120 -11.89 -9.90 -1.28
CA PHE A 120 -13.18 -10.53 -1.02
C PHE A 120 -13.84 -9.86 0.16
N SER A 121 -14.95 -9.17 -0.09
CA SER A 121 -15.73 -8.47 0.92
C SER A 121 -16.91 -9.32 1.40
N ARG A 122 -17.35 -9.10 2.65
CA ARG A 122 -18.48 -9.82 3.23
C ARG A 122 -19.82 -9.17 2.86
N ALA A 123 -20.88 -9.98 2.82
CA ALA A 123 -22.26 -9.56 2.54
C ALA A 123 -22.72 -8.33 3.33
N ALA A 124 -22.38 -8.26 4.62
CA ALA A 124 -22.85 -7.20 5.51
C ALA A 124 -22.37 -5.81 5.09
N PHE A 125 -21.16 -5.74 4.50
CA PHE A 125 -20.49 -4.49 4.12
C PHE A 125 -20.62 -4.20 2.62
N SER A 126 -20.58 -5.24 1.76
CA SER A 126 -20.48 -5.03 0.31
C SER A 126 -21.12 -6.16 -0.52
N ASP A 127 -22.22 -6.76 -0.05
CA ASP A 127 -23.00 -7.78 -0.79
C ASP A 127 -22.17 -8.92 -1.43
N ASN A 128 -21.13 -9.38 -0.72
CA ASN A 128 -20.17 -10.38 -1.19
C ASN A 128 -19.42 -9.99 -2.47
N GLN A 129 -19.07 -8.71 -2.60
CA GLN A 129 -18.23 -8.21 -3.68
C GLN A 129 -16.85 -8.89 -3.65
N TRP A 130 -16.34 -9.21 -4.83
CA TRP A 130 -14.93 -9.51 -5.03
C TRP A 130 -14.33 -8.54 -6.04
N THR A 131 -13.03 -8.31 -5.92
CA THR A 131 -12.27 -7.47 -6.84
C THR A 131 -11.03 -8.21 -7.32
N LEU A 132 -10.58 -7.85 -8.52
CA LEU A 132 -9.31 -8.28 -9.08
C LEU A 132 -8.67 -7.08 -9.75
N ALA A 133 -7.48 -6.69 -9.29
CA ALA A 133 -6.74 -5.55 -9.80
C ALA A 133 -5.32 -5.95 -10.19
N ALA A 134 -4.83 -5.37 -11.27
CA ALA A 134 -3.40 -5.28 -11.51
C ALA A 134 -2.87 -4.10 -10.71
N ARG A 135 -1.64 -4.21 -10.21
CA ARG A 135 -0.99 -3.19 -9.41
C ARG A 135 0.30 -2.75 -10.08
N PHE A 136 0.57 -1.45 -10.08
CA PHE A 136 1.77 -0.86 -10.63
C PHE A 136 2.34 0.15 -9.65
N LEU A 137 3.52 -0.14 -9.13
CA LEU A 137 4.17 0.68 -8.12
C LEU A 137 5.44 1.28 -8.71
N ALA A 138 5.65 2.57 -8.45
CA ALA A 138 6.86 3.27 -8.82
C ALA A 138 7.36 4.11 -7.66
N PHE A 139 8.67 4.13 -7.49
CA PHE A 139 9.34 4.94 -6.50
C PHE A 139 10.57 5.62 -7.11
N GLN A 140 10.75 6.91 -6.85
CA GLN A 140 11.93 7.66 -7.25
C GLN A 140 12.43 8.58 -6.12
N GLN A 141 13.70 8.40 -5.74
CA GLN A 141 14.44 9.30 -4.88
C GLN A 141 15.18 10.36 -5.69
N VAL A 142 15.02 11.63 -5.31
CA VAL A 142 15.71 12.79 -5.86
C VAL A 142 16.34 13.57 -4.71
N GLY A 143 17.58 13.23 -4.36
CA GLY A 143 18.26 13.79 -3.19
C GLY A 143 17.57 13.38 -1.89
N TRP A 144 16.99 14.35 -1.18
CA TRP A 144 16.26 14.15 0.07
C TRP A 144 14.75 13.97 -0.13
N LEU A 145 14.27 14.09 -1.36
CA LEU A 145 12.88 13.88 -1.74
C LEU A 145 12.71 12.43 -2.21
N GLY A 146 11.63 11.76 -1.80
CA GLY A 146 11.15 10.60 -2.53
C GLY A 146 9.72 10.74 -2.95
N LEU A 147 9.43 10.15 -4.11
CA LEU A 147 8.18 10.20 -4.82
C LEU A 147 7.68 8.78 -5.00
N SER A 148 6.44 8.51 -4.57
CA SER A 148 5.75 7.24 -4.78
C SER A 148 4.60 7.43 -5.74
N ALA A 149 4.30 6.41 -6.53
CA ALA A 149 3.07 6.30 -7.29
C ALA A 149 2.57 4.85 -7.23
N ASP A 150 1.28 4.71 -7.02
CA ASP A 150 0.55 3.45 -7.01
C ASP A 150 -0.65 3.54 -7.94
N LEU A 151 -0.85 2.53 -8.79
CA LEU A 151 -1.92 2.50 -9.77
C LEU A 151 -2.53 1.10 -9.82
N GLU A 152 -3.83 1.03 -9.56
CA GLU A 152 -4.56 -0.24 -9.44
C GLU A 152 -5.77 -0.33 -10.37
N PRO A 153 -5.59 -0.57 -11.67
CA PRO A 153 -6.70 -0.85 -12.57
C PRO A 153 -7.24 -2.25 -12.33
N GLY A 154 -8.56 -2.39 -12.28
CA GLY A 154 -9.19 -3.67 -12.01
C GLY A 154 -10.65 -3.75 -12.36
N VAL A 155 -11.27 -4.79 -11.82
CA VAL A 155 -12.70 -5.03 -11.90
C VAL A 155 -13.26 -5.38 -10.54
N ALA A 156 -14.50 -4.98 -10.31
CA ALA A 156 -15.30 -5.35 -9.15
C ALA A 156 -16.55 -6.11 -9.60
N HIS A 157 -16.97 -7.11 -8.82
CA HIS A 157 -18.21 -7.86 -9.06
C HIS A 157 -18.94 -8.15 -7.76
N ALA A 158 -20.20 -7.73 -7.68
CA ALA A 158 -21.14 -8.11 -6.61
C ALA A 158 -22.16 -9.12 -7.13
N ARG A 159 -22.74 -9.93 -6.23
CA ARG A 159 -23.54 -11.14 -6.54
C ARG A 159 -24.67 -10.92 -7.57
N HIS A 160 -25.22 -9.72 -7.64
CA HIS A 160 -26.34 -9.36 -8.52
C HIS A 160 -26.06 -8.17 -9.44
N GLN A 161 -24.79 -7.77 -9.58
CA GLN A 161 -24.39 -6.65 -10.41
C GLN A 161 -23.47 -7.12 -11.55
N PRO A 162 -23.49 -6.44 -12.72
CA PRO A 162 -22.48 -6.68 -13.74
C PRO A 162 -21.08 -6.34 -13.21
N LEU A 163 -20.06 -6.94 -13.82
CA LEU A 163 -18.67 -6.52 -13.63
C LEU A 163 -18.54 -5.02 -13.91
N LYS A 164 -17.94 -4.29 -12.97
CA LYS A 164 -17.67 -2.85 -13.09
C LYS A 164 -16.16 -2.63 -13.18
N PRO A 165 -15.69 -1.80 -14.11
CA PRO A 165 -14.29 -1.38 -14.10
C PRO A 165 -14.05 -0.50 -12.87
N ARG A 166 -12.87 -0.65 -12.26
CA ARG A 166 -12.38 0.19 -11.17
C ARG A 166 -10.95 0.62 -11.45
N ALA A 167 -10.53 1.74 -10.89
CA ALA A 167 -9.13 2.13 -10.89
C ALA A 167 -8.84 3.01 -9.68
N GLU A 168 -7.76 2.72 -8.98
CA GLU A 168 -7.25 3.53 -7.88
C GLU A 168 -5.89 4.12 -8.26
N LEU A 169 -5.59 5.33 -7.78
CA LEU A 169 -4.34 6.04 -7.99
C LEU A 169 -3.88 6.68 -6.68
N GLY A 170 -2.72 6.24 -6.21
CA GLY A 170 -1.97 6.86 -5.13
C GLY A 170 -0.77 7.65 -5.67
N LEU A 171 -0.53 8.84 -5.12
CA LEU A 171 0.71 9.58 -5.27
C LEU A 171 1.22 9.96 -3.89
N GLY A 172 2.51 9.77 -3.64
CA GLY A 172 3.12 10.00 -2.34
C GLY A 172 4.38 10.86 -2.44
N VAL A 173 4.60 11.67 -1.42
CA VAL A 173 5.85 12.39 -1.22
C VAL A 173 6.36 12.18 0.19
N VAL A 174 7.67 11.95 0.31
CA VAL A 174 8.37 11.85 1.58
C VAL A 174 9.55 12.80 1.56
N LEU A 175 9.72 13.51 2.67
CA LEU A 175 10.77 14.50 2.84
C LEU A 175 11.80 14.03 3.86
N GLY A 176 13.06 13.97 3.44
CA GLY A 176 14.18 13.58 4.29
C GLY A 176 14.34 12.06 4.41
N SER A 177 15.46 11.66 5.03
CA SER A 177 15.83 10.26 5.25
C SER A 177 16.30 9.98 6.68
N GLY A 178 15.86 10.82 7.62
CA GLY A 178 16.22 10.72 9.02
C GLY A 178 15.21 9.91 9.84
N TRP A 179 15.33 10.02 11.17
CA TRP A 179 14.35 9.46 12.11
C TRP A 179 12.94 9.96 11.81
N ILE A 180 12.80 11.26 11.50
CA ILE A 180 11.52 11.94 11.29
C ILE A 180 11.40 12.27 9.80
N CYS A 181 10.35 11.76 9.16
CA CYS A 181 10.07 11.96 7.75
C CYS A 181 8.67 12.55 7.58
N PRO A 182 8.52 13.85 7.26
CA PRO A 182 7.25 14.39 6.81
C PRO A 182 6.78 13.69 5.54
N VAL A 183 5.50 13.35 5.48
CA VAL A 183 4.89 12.69 4.33
C VAL A 183 3.62 13.40 3.91
N GLY A 184 3.32 13.31 2.63
CA GLY A 184 2.06 13.80 2.06
C GLY A 184 1.61 12.90 0.94
N GLU A 185 0.32 12.70 0.80
CA GLU A 185 -0.24 11.78 -0.17
C GLU A 185 -1.50 12.34 -0.79
N VAL A 186 -1.76 11.89 -2.01
CA VAL A 186 -3.02 12.06 -2.70
C VAL A 186 -3.47 10.68 -3.13
N HIS A 187 -4.70 10.32 -2.82
CA HIS A 187 -5.32 9.08 -3.24
C HIS A 187 -6.61 9.40 -3.99
N ALA A 188 -6.88 8.70 -5.08
CA ALA A 188 -8.08 8.87 -5.88
C ALA A 188 -8.63 7.54 -6.37
N GLU A 189 -9.92 7.34 -6.20
CA GLU A 189 -10.65 6.19 -6.72
C GLU A 189 -11.59 6.64 -7.85
N LEU A 190 -11.46 5.97 -8.99
CA LEU A 190 -12.20 6.24 -10.21
C LEU A 190 -13.36 5.25 -10.35
N GLU A 191 -14.33 5.36 -9.44
CA GLU A 191 -15.59 4.61 -9.45
C GLU A 191 -16.82 5.56 -9.57
N ALA A 192 -18.04 5.01 -9.41
CA ALA A 192 -19.30 5.76 -9.43
C ALA A 192 -19.37 6.80 -8.30
N GLU A 193 -18.78 6.48 -7.15
CA GLU A 193 -18.56 7.41 -6.04
C GLU A 193 -17.08 7.78 -6.03
N ARG A 194 -16.76 8.81 -6.82
CA ARG A 194 -15.37 9.28 -6.95
C ARG A 194 -14.85 9.70 -5.58
N THR A 195 -13.72 9.13 -5.20
CA THR A 195 -13.01 9.50 -3.98
C THR A 195 -11.77 10.29 -4.34
N LEU A 196 -11.52 11.37 -3.61
CA LEU A 196 -10.27 12.12 -3.68
C LEU A 196 -9.87 12.49 -2.26
N GLU A 197 -8.78 11.91 -1.80
CA GLU A 197 -8.23 12.12 -0.46
C GLU A 197 -6.84 12.73 -0.56
N LEU A 198 -6.56 13.64 0.35
CA LEU A 198 -5.24 14.21 0.58
C LEU A 198 -4.88 13.95 2.04
N SER A 199 -3.74 13.34 2.27
CA SER A 199 -3.22 13.16 3.63
C SER A 199 -1.89 13.88 3.80
N GLY A 200 -1.62 14.24 5.04
CA GLY A 200 -0.35 14.82 5.45
C GLY A 200 -0.02 14.41 6.86
N GLY A 201 1.24 14.09 7.12
CA GLY A 201 1.65 13.62 8.43
C GLY A 201 3.15 13.47 8.57
N VAL A 202 3.52 12.68 9.57
CA VAL A 202 4.91 12.41 9.92
C VAL A 202 5.06 10.92 10.19
N LYS A 203 6.08 10.33 9.59
CA LYS A 203 6.60 9.01 9.91
C LYS A 203 7.83 9.14 10.81
N VAL A 204 7.95 8.24 11.76
CA VAL A 204 9.00 8.17 12.77
C VAL A 204 9.57 6.76 12.77
N LYS A 205 10.87 6.65 12.50
CA LYS A 205 11.63 5.38 12.59
C LYS A 205 12.53 5.39 13.83
N PRO A 206 12.03 4.95 15.00
CA PRO A 206 12.84 4.85 16.21
C PRO A 206 13.96 3.79 16.10
N GLY A 207 13.87 2.89 15.12
CA GLY A 207 14.88 1.88 14.82
C GLY A 207 14.67 1.26 13.44
N PRO A 208 15.49 0.27 13.04
CA PRO A 208 15.41 -0.35 11.72
C PRO A 208 14.15 -1.21 11.52
N ALA A 209 13.58 -1.73 12.61
CA ALA A 209 12.48 -2.69 12.59
C ALA A 209 11.10 -2.07 12.81
N VAL A 210 11.01 -0.79 13.20
CA VAL A 210 9.74 -0.17 13.60
C VAL A 210 9.60 1.19 12.93
N GLU A 211 8.43 1.42 12.35
CA GLU A 211 7.98 2.72 11.86
C GLU A 211 6.63 3.05 12.49
N LEU A 212 6.49 4.29 12.95
CA LEU A 212 5.24 4.84 13.49
C LEU A 212 4.82 6.03 12.63
N GLY A 213 3.52 6.17 12.38
CA GLY A 213 2.97 7.28 11.64
C GLY A 213 1.84 7.95 12.37
N ALA A 214 1.73 9.27 12.23
CA ALA A 214 0.54 10.02 12.57
C ALA A 214 0.29 11.12 11.52
N GLY A 215 -0.97 11.35 11.18
CA GLY A 215 -1.34 12.30 10.15
C GLY A 215 -2.80 12.74 10.24
N ALA A 216 -3.17 13.59 9.31
CA ALA A 216 -4.52 14.01 9.06
C ALA A 216 -4.89 13.73 7.61
N LEU A 217 -6.19 13.57 7.38
CA LEU A 217 -6.77 13.34 6.07
C LEU A 217 -7.84 14.40 5.82
N ILE A 218 -7.86 14.92 4.61
CA ILE A 218 -8.96 15.73 4.08
C ILE A 218 -9.34 15.16 2.73
N GLY A 219 -10.62 15.13 2.40
CA GLY A 219 -11.01 14.55 1.13
C GLY A 219 -12.45 14.73 0.78
N LYS A 220 -12.85 14.02 -0.26
CA LYS A 220 -14.22 13.89 -0.69
C LYS A 220 -14.51 12.46 -1.08
N HIS A 221 -15.70 12.00 -0.74
CA HIS A 221 -16.29 10.76 -1.23
C HIS A 221 -17.65 11.13 -1.83
N GLY A 222 -17.77 11.02 -3.15
CA GLY A 222 -18.95 11.52 -3.86
C GLY A 222 -19.13 13.03 -3.64
N THR A 223 -20.20 13.42 -2.95
CA THR A 223 -20.50 14.83 -2.62
C THR A 223 -20.09 15.23 -1.21
N GLU A 224 -19.69 14.29 -0.37
CA GLU A 224 -19.42 14.53 1.04
C GLU A 224 -17.96 14.94 1.25
N ASN A 225 -17.73 15.84 2.21
CA ASN A 225 -16.38 16.17 2.64
C ASN A 225 -15.97 15.20 3.75
N ILE A 226 -14.72 14.78 3.71
CA ILE A 226 -14.10 13.94 4.72
C ILE A 226 -13.04 14.76 5.44
N LEU A 227 -13.07 14.70 6.77
CA LEU A 227 -11.95 15.09 7.62
C LEU A 227 -11.57 13.87 8.46
N GLY A 228 -10.28 13.60 8.62
CA GLY A 228 -9.86 12.40 9.30
C GLY A 228 -8.53 12.50 10.00
N ALA A 229 -8.30 11.51 10.85
CA ALA A 229 -7.04 11.28 11.55
C ALA A 229 -6.48 9.93 11.12
N LEU A 230 -5.15 9.89 10.98
CA LEU A 230 -4.40 8.73 10.54
C LEU A 230 -3.37 8.38 11.60
N ALA A 231 -3.20 7.10 11.87
CA ALA A 231 -2.06 6.57 12.60
C ALA A 231 -1.61 5.27 11.94
N SER A 232 -0.33 4.95 12.00
CA SER A 232 0.18 3.69 11.46
C SER A 232 1.28 3.11 12.32
N ILE A 233 1.41 1.79 12.29
CA ILE A 233 2.56 1.06 12.78
C ILE A 233 2.99 0.07 11.71
N VAL A 234 4.30 0.03 11.42
CA VAL A 234 4.94 -0.97 10.57
C VAL A 234 6.01 -1.65 11.40
N ILE A 235 6.06 -2.98 11.32
CA ILE A 235 7.05 -3.82 11.98
C ILE A 235 7.70 -4.68 10.91
N SER A 236 9.03 -4.56 10.76
CA SER A 236 9.83 -5.32 9.81
C SER A 236 10.72 -6.30 10.55
N TYR A 237 10.68 -7.57 10.14
CA TYR A 237 11.52 -8.64 10.63
C TYR A 237 12.48 -9.05 9.51
N PRO A 238 13.78 -8.76 9.63
CA PRO A 238 14.77 -9.25 8.68
C PRO A 238 14.91 -10.78 8.76
N PRO A 239 15.43 -11.43 7.71
CA PRO A 239 15.65 -12.88 7.67
C PRO A 239 16.60 -13.41 8.76
#